data_AF-A0A0M9UE00-F1
#
_entry.id   AF-A0A0M9UE00-F1
#
_cell.length_a   1.000
_cell.length_b   1.000
_cell.length_c   1.000
_cell.angle_alpha   90.00
_cell.angle_beta   90.00
_cell.angle_gamma   90.00
#
_symmetry.space_group_name_H-M   'P 1'
#
loop_
_entity.id
_entity.type
_entity.pdbx_description
1 polymer ?
#
loop_
_entity_poly.entity_id
_entity_poly.type
_entity_poly.pdbx_seq_one_letter_code
_entity_poly.pdbx_strand_id
1 'polypeptide(L)'
;MQNLYTVKEVLNYGGFFGGDTVSFIATRFDDPEGREYDFTVDEGVFTNITERHKVVEGMVLALDVAESGRVEAAEVVAAQSREALRAAIRDDAHEEKPYRVFAYKCPACGLWVHGEPDHLGGNEYRCRVCQATFTA
;
A
#
# COMPACT_ATOMS: atom_id res chain seq x y z
N MET A 1 4.21 8.63 -11.56
CA MET A 1 3.27 7.51 -11.37
C MET A 1 3.81 6.67 -10.24
N GLN A 2 3.04 6.43 -9.18
CA GLN A 2 3.49 5.54 -8.11
C GLN A 2 3.48 4.09 -8.64
N ASN A 3 4.55 3.34 -8.43
CA ASN A 3 4.60 1.94 -8.82
C ASN A 3 3.88 1.12 -7.75
N LEU A 4 2.72 0.58 -8.10
CA LEU A 4 1.89 -0.20 -7.18
C LEU A 4 2.23 -1.68 -7.29
N TYR A 5 2.47 -2.32 -6.15
CA TYR A 5 2.85 -3.73 -6.07
C TYR A 5 1.97 -4.47 -5.06
N THR A 6 1.44 -5.63 -5.46
CA THR A 6 0.70 -6.53 -4.58
C THR A 6 1.65 -7.56 -3.97
N VAL A 7 1.75 -7.57 -2.64
CA VAL A 7 2.53 -8.57 -1.90
C VAL A 7 1.91 -9.95 -2.11
N LYS A 8 2.71 -10.88 -2.60
CA LYS A 8 2.35 -12.29 -2.77
C LYS A 8 2.83 -13.14 -1.60
N GLU A 9 4.05 -12.90 -1.15
CA GLU A 9 4.64 -13.69 -0.08
C GLU A 9 5.63 -12.82 0.69
N VAL A 10 5.59 -12.87 2.02
CA VAL A 10 6.63 -12.26 2.85
C VAL A 10 7.66 -13.32 3.17
N LEU A 11 8.89 -13.10 2.69
CA LEU A 11 9.98 -14.05 2.81
C LEU A 11 10.66 -13.98 4.18
N ASN A 12 10.89 -12.75 4.67
CA ASN A 12 11.59 -12.54 5.93
C ASN A 12 11.34 -11.14 6.48
N TYR A 13 11.36 -11.02 7.81
CA TYR A 13 11.60 -9.76 8.49
C TYR A 13 13.02 -9.77 9.06
N GLY A 14 13.93 -9.11 8.36
CA GLY A 14 15.34 -9.05 8.71
C GLY A 14 15.63 -8.04 9.83
N GLY A 15 16.80 -8.20 10.44
CA GLY A 15 17.37 -7.26 11.40
C GLY A 15 18.66 -7.77 12.06
N PHE A 16 19.83 -7.42 11.50
CA PHE A 16 21.07 -7.09 12.22
C PHE A 16 22.17 -6.60 11.24
N PHE A 17 23.04 -5.69 11.70
CA PHE A 17 24.11 -4.95 10.98
C PHE A 17 23.70 -4.05 9.79
N GLY A 18 22.53 -4.21 9.17
CA GLY A 18 22.05 -3.40 8.04
C GLY A 18 20.80 -2.53 8.27
N GLY A 19 20.20 -2.60 9.46
CA GLY A 19 18.89 -1.99 9.76
C GLY A 19 17.74 -3.01 9.77
N ASP A 20 16.58 -2.55 10.21
CA ASP A 20 15.33 -3.34 10.21
C ASP A 20 14.75 -3.36 8.79
N THR A 21 14.55 -4.55 8.20
CA THR A 21 14.11 -4.71 6.80
C THR A 21 13.01 -5.75 6.65
N VAL A 22 12.18 -5.61 5.63
CA VAL A 22 11.23 -6.65 5.19
C VAL A 22 11.56 -7.07 3.77
N SER A 23 11.60 -8.38 3.53
CA SER A 23 11.77 -8.94 2.20
C SER A 23 10.51 -9.68 1.76
N PHE A 24 10.04 -9.43 0.55
CA PHE A 24 8.80 -10.00 0.02
C PHE A 24 8.83 -10.13 -1.50
N ILE A 25 8.04 -11.08 -2.00
CA ILE A 25 7.70 -11.23 -3.41
C ILE A 25 6.46 -10.38 -3.68
N ALA A 26 6.47 -9.60 -4.74
CA ALA A 26 5.30 -8.86 -5.18
C ALA A 26 5.15 -8.87 -6.70
N THR A 27 3.91 -8.72 -7.17
CA THR A 27 3.61 -8.48 -8.57
C THR A 27 3.19 -7.03 -8.77
N ARG A 28 3.49 -6.45 -9.91
CA ARG A 28 2.92 -5.14 -10.28
C ARG A 28 1.40 -5.22 -10.30
N PHE A 29 0.74 -4.20 -9.78
CA PHE A 29 -0.72 -4.16 -9.68
C PHE A 29 -1.39 -4.07 -11.06
N ASP A 30 -0.73 -3.40 -12.01
CA ASP A 30 -1.18 -3.19 -13.38
C ASP A 30 -0.66 -4.24 -14.37
N ASP A 31 0.08 -5.25 -13.90
CA ASP A 31 0.68 -6.26 -14.76
C ASP A 31 -0.23 -7.49 -14.92
N PRO A 32 -0.82 -7.71 -16.11
CA PRO A 32 -1.67 -8.86 -16.37
C PRO A 32 -0.89 -10.18 -16.46
N GLU A 33 0.41 -10.14 -16.73
CA GLU A 33 1.26 -11.35 -16.78
C GLU A 33 1.63 -11.84 -15.37
N GLY A 34 1.49 -10.97 -14.36
CA GLY A 34 1.74 -11.30 -12.97
C GLY A 34 3.20 -11.61 -12.69
N ARG A 35 4.13 -10.89 -13.33
CA ARG A 35 5.57 -11.09 -13.10
C ARG A 35 5.91 -10.77 -11.64
N GLU A 36 6.67 -11.67 -11.04
CA GLU A 36 7.12 -11.56 -9.67
C GLU A 36 8.43 -10.77 -9.58
N TYR A 37 8.53 -9.97 -8.52
CA TYR A 37 9.65 -9.12 -8.18
C TYR A 37 9.99 -9.32 -6.70
N ASP A 38 11.28 -9.49 -6.42
CA ASP A 38 11.81 -9.54 -5.07
C ASP A 38 12.14 -8.14 -4.58
N PHE A 39 11.59 -7.78 -3.43
CA PHE A 39 11.92 -6.53 -2.75
C PHE A 39 12.55 -6.81 -1.40
N THR A 40 13.55 -6.00 -1.06
CA THR A 40 14.03 -5.82 0.32
C THR A 40 13.89 -4.34 0.64
N VAL A 41 13.04 -4.03 1.61
CA VAL A 41 12.66 -2.65 1.96
C VAL A 41 13.10 -2.34 3.38
N ASP A 42 13.83 -1.24 3.54
CA ASP A 42 14.23 -0.71 4.85
C ASP A 42 13.00 -0.19 5.62
N GLU A 43 12.86 -0.51 6.91
CA GLU A 43 11.72 -0.06 7.73
C GLU A 43 11.61 1.48 7.75
N GLY A 44 12.76 2.16 7.74
CA GLY A 44 12.83 3.62 7.75
C GLY A 44 12.33 4.32 6.49
N VAL A 45 12.08 3.60 5.39
CA VAL A 45 11.51 4.19 4.16
C VAL A 45 9.99 4.10 4.11
N PHE A 46 9.35 3.41 5.08
CA PHE A 46 7.90 3.38 5.18
C PHE A 46 7.34 4.70 5.72
N THR A 47 6.35 5.26 5.02
CA THR A 47 5.80 6.58 5.35
C THR A 47 4.57 6.52 6.25
N ASN A 48 3.81 5.41 6.22
CA ASN A 48 2.51 5.31 6.86
C ASN A 48 2.33 4.07 7.76
N ILE A 49 3.38 3.26 7.95
CA ILE A 49 3.39 2.17 8.94
C ILE A 49 4.55 2.38 9.91
N THR A 50 4.40 1.84 11.13
CA THR A 50 5.42 2.01 12.20
C THR A 50 6.40 0.85 12.29
N GLU A 51 5.99 -0.33 11.81
CA GLU A 51 6.72 -1.58 12.02
C GLU A 51 6.61 -2.42 10.75
N ARG A 52 7.74 -2.92 10.26
CA ARG A 52 7.79 -3.72 9.03
C ARG A 52 6.96 -5.01 9.09
N HIS A 53 6.74 -5.56 10.28
CA HIS A 53 5.93 -6.76 10.52
C HIS A 53 4.46 -6.59 10.14
N LYS A 54 4.03 -5.36 9.87
CA LYS A 54 2.68 -5.03 9.43
C LYS A 54 2.48 -5.21 7.93
N VAL A 55 3.55 -5.36 7.14
CA VAL A 55 3.46 -5.71 5.73
C VAL A 55 3.11 -7.19 5.62
N VAL A 56 1.94 -7.51 5.08
CA VAL A 56 1.47 -8.89 4.92
C VAL A 56 1.01 -9.17 3.50
N GLU A 57 0.88 -10.45 3.18
CA GLU A 57 0.32 -10.92 1.90
C GLU A 57 -1.03 -10.24 1.59
N GLY A 58 -1.22 -9.91 0.31
CA GLY A 58 -2.44 -9.29 -0.18
C GLY A 58 -2.52 -7.78 0.05
N MET A 59 -1.53 -7.16 0.70
CA MET A 59 -1.39 -5.70 0.71
C MET A 59 -0.90 -5.17 -0.63
N VAL A 60 -1.30 -3.95 -0.94
CA VAL A 60 -0.77 -3.18 -2.07
C VAL A 60 0.09 -2.07 -1.53
N LEU A 61 1.34 -2.01 -1.98
CA LEU A 61 2.30 -0.98 -1.64
C LEU A 61 2.53 -0.06 -2.82
N ALA A 62 2.55 1.25 -2.58
CA ALA A 62 3.18 2.20 -3.47
C ALA A 62 4.68 2.23 -3.14
N LEU A 63 5.51 1.80 -4.09
CA LEU A 63 6.96 1.79 -3.96
C LEU A 63 7.58 2.82 -4.90
N ASP A 64 8.48 3.64 -4.35
CA ASP A 64 9.41 4.45 -5.13
C ASP A 64 10.73 3.70 -5.24
N VAL A 65 11.09 3.29 -6.46
CA VAL A 65 12.24 2.43 -6.73
C VAL A 65 13.24 3.21 -7.57
N ALA A 66 14.41 3.49 -6.99
CA ALA A 66 15.49 4.17 -7.69
C ALA A 66 16.02 3.34 -8.87
N GLU A 67 16.77 3.98 -9.77
CA GLU A 67 17.45 3.29 -10.89
C GLU A 67 18.40 2.17 -10.42
N SER A 68 18.91 2.26 -9.19
CA SER A 68 19.76 1.25 -8.56
C SER A 68 19.00 -0.02 -8.13
N GLY A 69 17.66 0.01 -8.17
CA GLY A 69 16.78 -1.04 -7.65
C GLY A 69 16.47 -0.90 -6.15
N ARG A 70 17.04 0.10 -5.46
CA ARG A 70 16.73 0.37 -4.04
C ARG A 70 15.38 1.06 -3.90
N VAL A 71 14.60 0.65 -2.90
CA VAL A 71 13.35 1.34 -2.53
C VAL A 71 13.69 2.57 -1.68
N GLU A 72 13.28 3.74 -2.14
CA GLU A 72 13.53 5.03 -1.46
C GLU A 72 12.34 5.50 -0.61
N ALA A 73 11.13 5.07 -0.98
CA ALA A 73 9.91 5.30 -0.21
C ALA A 73 8.92 4.14 -0.40
N ALA A 74 8.20 3.80 0.66
CA ALA A 74 7.16 2.78 0.65
C ALA A 74 5.92 3.24 1.43
N GLU A 75 4.74 2.99 0.87
CA GLU A 75 3.46 3.29 1.51
C GLU A 75 2.49 2.11 1.34
N VAL A 76 1.84 1.67 2.40
CA VAL A 76 0.73 0.69 2.31
C VAL A 76 -0.53 1.42 1.89
N VAL A 77 -1.01 1.20 0.66
CA VAL A 77 -2.13 1.96 0.08
C VAL A 77 -3.45 1.19 0.04
N ALA A 78 -3.41 -0.15 0.07
CA ALA A 78 -4.60 -0.96 0.12
C ALA A 78 -4.34 -2.35 0.72
N ALA A 79 -5.42 -3.03 1.12
CA ALA A 79 -5.39 -4.41 1.59
C ALA A 79 -6.69 -5.15 1.22
N GLN A 80 -6.68 -6.47 1.34
CA GLN A 80 -7.87 -7.29 1.12
C GLN A 80 -8.96 -7.07 2.18
N SER A 81 -8.58 -6.68 3.41
CA SER A 81 -9.52 -6.41 4.50
C SER A 81 -9.26 -5.03 5.13
N ARG A 82 -10.33 -4.42 5.66
CA ARG A 82 -10.25 -3.13 6.35
C ARG A 82 -9.43 -3.26 7.63
N GLU A 83 -9.54 -4.39 8.29
CA GLU A 83 -8.89 -4.73 9.54
C GLU A 83 -7.38 -4.82 9.36
N ALA A 84 -6.91 -5.46 8.27
CA ALA A 84 -5.49 -5.51 7.94
C ALA A 84 -4.93 -4.10 7.67
N LEU A 85 -5.68 -3.28 6.94
CA LEU A 85 -5.28 -1.90 6.67
C LEU A 85 -5.20 -1.06 7.96
N ARG A 86 -6.18 -1.18 8.87
CA ARG A 86 -6.15 -0.48 10.16
C ARG A 86 -5.06 -0.98 11.11
N ALA A 87 -4.75 -2.28 11.09
CA ALA A 87 -3.67 -2.82 11.89
C ALA A 87 -2.30 -2.34 11.40
N ALA A 88 -2.17 -2.13 10.08
CA ALA A 88 -0.93 -1.73 9.45
C ALA A 88 -0.65 -0.23 9.58
N ILE A 89 -1.60 0.59 9.18
CA ILE A 89 -1.40 2.03 9.07
C ILE A 89 -1.29 2.64 10.46
N ARG A 90 -0.32 3.54 10.62
CA ARG A 90 -0.15 4.34 11.82
C ARG A 90 -1.45 5.13 12.04
N ASP A 91 -2.07 4.96 13.20
CA ASP A 91 -3.11 5.88 13.63
C ASP A 91 -2.36 7.11 14.14
N ASP A 92 -2.07 8.09 13.29
CA ASP A 92 -1.67 9.43 13.71
C ASP A 92 -2.87 10.11 14.38
N ALA A 93 -3.22 9.58 15.55
CA ALA A 93 -3.96 10.31 16.56
C ALA A 93 -3.10 11.53 16.92
N HIS A 94 -3.41 12.68 16.32
CA HIS A 94 -3.26 14.06 16.81
C HIS A 94 -3.05 15.05 15.65
N GLU A 95 -4.03 15.15 14.76
CA GLU A 95 -4.47 16.46 14.29
C GLU A 95 -5.99 16.41 14.23
N GLU A 96 -6.63 17.32 14.96
CA GLU A 96 -8.08 17.54 14.99
C GLU A 96 -8.58 17.98 13.60
N LYS A 97 -8.54 17.10 12.62
CA LYS A 97 -9.14 17.32 11.30
C LYS A 97 -10.49 16.62 11.27
N PRO A 98 -11.57 17.32 10.84
CA PRO A 98 -12.92 16.79 10.90
C PRO A 98 -13.03 15.56 9.98
N TYR A 99 -13.57 14.47 10.53
CA TYR A 99 -14.16 13.30 9.85
C TYR A 99 -13.66 13.01 8.42
N ARG A 100 -12.40 12.59 8.25
CA ARG A 100 -11.94 12.03 6.97
C ARG A 100 -12.22 10.54 6.90
N VAL A 101 -12.57 10.05 5.73
CA VAL A 101 -12.72 8.61 5.50
C VAL A 101 -11.34 7.97 5.59
N PHE A 102 -11.14 7.10 6.58
CA PHE A 102 -9.89 6.34 6.73
C PHE A 102 -9.61 5.43 5.54
N ALA A 103 -10.66 4.75 5.06
CA ALA A 103 -10.57 3.85 3.92
C ALA A 103 -11.94 3.64 3.27
N TYR A 104 -11.95 3.33 1.98
CA TYR A 104 -13.13 2.93 1.22
C TYR A 104 -12.92 1.57 0.55
N LYS A 105 -14.01 0.85 0.29
CA LYS A 105 -13.98 -0.37 -0.51
C LYS A 105 -14.24 -0.03 -1.96
N CYS A 106 -13.31 -0.34 -2.85
CA CYS A 106 -13.52 -0.15 -4.29
C CYS A 106 -14.37 -1.30 -4.86
N PRO A 107 -15.48 -1.03 -5.56
CA PRO A 107 -16.29 -2.08 -6.17
C PRO A 107 -15.61 -2.77 -7.35
N ALA A 108 -14.65 -2.12 -8.01
CA ALA A 108 -13.98 -2.65 -9.20
C ALA A 108 -12.84 -3.63 -8.86
N CYS A 109 -11.93 -3.26 -7.96
CA CYS A 109 -10.83 -4.15 -7.54
C CYS A 109 -11.12 -4.94 -6.26
N GLY A 110 -12.23 -4.65 -5.56
CA GLY A 110 -12.63 -5.34 -4.33
C GLY A 110 -11.79 -5.01 -3.08
N LEU A 111 -10.71 -4.23 -3.23
CA LEU A 111 -9.79 -3.88 -2.15
C LEU A 111 -10.33 -2.76 -1.25
N TRP A 112 -9.84 -2.77 0.00
CA TRP A 112 -9.94 -1.65 0.91
C TRP A 112 -8.75 -0.72 0.68
N VAL A 113 -9.02 0.51 0.26
CA VAL A 113 -8.01 1.51 -0.12
C VAL A 113 -7.95 2.58 0.96
N HIS A 114 -6.74 2.96 1.35
CA HIS A 114 -6.49 4.01 2.34
C HIS A 114 -6.84 5.40 1.80
N GLY A 115 -7.47 6.22 2.64
CA GLY A 115 -7.92 7.57 2.33
C GLY A 115 -9.27 7.61 1.60
N GLU A 116 -9.44 8.65 0.77
CA GLU A 116 -10.65 8.94 0.00
C GLU A 116 -10.41 8.67 -1.50
N PRO A 117 -11.44 8.24 -2.25
CA PRO A 117 -11.36 8.17 -3.71
C PRO A 117 -11.32 9.58 -4.32
N ASP A 118 -10.78 9.71 -5.52
CA ASP A 118 -10.77 11.00 -6.22
C ASP A 118 -12.20 11.36 -6.67
N HIS A 119 -12.69 12.55 -6.31
CA HIS A 119 -14.00 13.03 -6.77
C HIS A 119 -13.87 13.63 -8.17
N LEU A 120 -14.61 13.08 -9.14
CA LEU A 120 -14.60 13.57 -10.53
C LEU A 120 -15.74 14.57 -10.82
N GLY A 121 -16.65 14.77 -9.86
CA GLY A 121 -17.85 15.60 -10.01
C GLY A 121 -19.14 14.78 -9.89
N GLY A 122 -20.22 15.42 -9.45
CA GLY A 122 -21.50 14.73 -9.21
C GLY A 122 -21.35 13.57 -8.22
N ASN A 123 -21.78 12.37 -8.62
CA ASN A 123 -21.65 11.14 -7.84
C ASN A 123 -20.53 10.22 -8.37
N GLU A 124 -19.63 10.73 -9.22
CA GLU A 124 -18.55 9.93 -9.81
C GLU A 124 -17.26 10.03 -8.99
N TYR A 125 -16.69 8.86 -8.71
CA TYR A 125 -15.46 8.69 -7.95
C TYR A 125 -14.50 7.82 -8.73
N ARG A 126 -13.19 8.07 -8.59
CA ARG A 126 -12.13 7.25 -9.17
C ARG A 126 -11.29 6.61 -8.08
N CYS A 127 -11.08 5.30 -8.21
CA CYS A 127 -10.22 4.58 -7.29
C CYS A 127 -8.75 4.99 -7.47
N ARG A 128 -8.08 5.36 -6.38
CA ARG A 128 -6.66 5.75 -6.39
C ARG A 128 -5.70 4.58 -6.70
N VAL A 129 -6.16 3.34 -6.56
CA VAL A 129 -5.36 2.13 -6.82
C VAL A 129 -5.61 1.61 -8.23
N CYS A 130 -6.84 1.18 -8.54
CA CYS A 130 -7.15 0.58 -9.84
C CYS A 130 -7.59 1.55 -10.93
N GLN A 131 -7.73 2.85 -10.62
CA GLN A 131 -8.15 3.91 -11.55
C GLN A 131 -9.54 3.72 -12.18
N ALA A 132 -10.31 2.71 -11.75
CA ALA A 132 -11.69 2.52 -12.20
C ALA A 132 -12.60 3.61 -11.62
N THR A 133 -13.50 4.11 -12.46
CA THR A 133 -14.57 5.02 -12.06
C THR A 133 -15.75 4.23 -11.52
N PHE A 134 -16.35 4.70 -10.43
CA PHE A 134 -17.56 4.14 -9.84
C PHE A 134 -18.45 5.24 -9.27
N THR A 135 -19.74 4.95 -9.14
CA THR A 135 -20.71 5.83 -8.50
C THR A 135 -20.99 5.37 -7.08
N ALA A 136 -21.00 6.29 -6.12
CA ALA A 136 -21.38 6.00 -4.73
C ALA A 136 -22.89 6.21 -4.47
#